data_AF-A0AAD5IIY7-F1
#
_entry.id   AF-A0AAD5IIY7-F1
#
_cell.length_a   1.000
_cell.length_b   1.000
_cell.length_c   1.000
_cell.angle_alpha   90.00
_cell.angle_beta   90.00
_cell.angle_gamma   90.00
#
_symmetry.space_group_name_H-M   'P 1'
#
loop_
_entity.id
_entity.type
_entity.pdbx_description
1 polymer ?
#
loop_
_entity_poly.entity_id
_entity_poly.type
_entity_poly.pdbx_seq_one_letter_code
_entity_poly.pdbx_strand_id
1 'polypeptide(L)'
;MALPLVALVVIAICHGSFLGVASSCSKSNVNSVAVAVPVLSNAAREFLEAHNKARAQVRVAPLKWSDHLANATRRFVRYQRIHKGCQFSNLAGGKYGANQAWGSGKPVTPSRAVDIWVQQKKILQSRS
;
A
#
# COMPACT_ATOMS: atom_id res chain seq x y z
N MET A 1 56.65 -31.40 -8.95
CA MET A 1 56.88 -30.55 -7.78
C MET A 1 55.70 -30.71 -6.84
N ALA A 2 55.98 -30.99 -5.58
CA ALA A 2 55.12 -31.67 -4.62
C ALA A 2 53.94 -30.82 -4.08
N LEU A 3 53.02 -31.57 -3.48
CA LEU A 3 51.76 -31.21 -2.80
C LEU A 3 52.00 -30.53 -1.42
N PRO A 4 50.97 -30.30 -0.57
CA PRO A 4 50.41 -29.04 -0.07
C PRO A 4 50.78 -28.76 1.42
N LEU A 5 49.91 -28.08 2.19
CA LEU A 5 49.89 -27.80 3.66
C LEU A 5 50.25 -26.34 4.00
N VAL A 6 49.72 -25.66 5.03
CA VAL A 6 49.14 -26.06 6.32
C VAL A 6 48.11 -24.98 6.74
N ALA A 7 46.97 -25.41 7.31
CA ALA A 7 46.09 -24.56 8.09
C ALA A 7 46.69 -24.29 9.48
N LEU A 8 46.74 -23.04 9.94
CA LEU A 8 46.99 -22.73 11.35
C LEU A 8 45.71 -22.21 12.00
N VAL A 9 45.04 -23.16 12.65
CA VAL A 9 44.07 -22.95 13.73
C VAL A 9 44.83 -22.49 14.96
N VAL A 10 44.39 -21.40 15.60
CA VAL A 10 44.72 -21.12 17.02
C VAL A 10 43.43 -21.07 17.80
N ILE A 11 43.30 -22.07 18.68
CA ILE A 11 42.24 -22.26 19.66
C ILE A 11 42.73 -21.67 21.01
N ALA A 12 41.83 -21.00 21.73
CA ALA A 12 41.91 -20.79 23.19
C ALA A 12 40.47 -20.85 23.76
N ILE A 13 39.92 -22.05 24.04
CA ILE A 13 39.68 -22.69 25.36
C ILE A 13 39.57 -21.69 26.53
N CYS A 14 38.50 -21.61 27.35
CA CYS A 14 38.04 -22.62 28.31
C CYS A 14 36.77 -22.17 29.11
N HIS A 15 35.85 -23.14 29.26
CA HIS A 15 35.03 -23.48 30.45
C HIS A 15 33.92 -22.57 31.02
N GLY A 16 32.69 -23.05 30.89
CA GLY A 16 31.53 -22.70 31.71
C GLY A 16 30.37 -23.67 31.48
N SER A 17 30.44 -24.87 32.07
CA SER A 17 29.36 -25.85 32.09
C SER A 17 28.21 -25.36 32.98
N PHE A 18 27.00 -25.23 32.43
CA PHE A 18 25.78 -25.27 33.24
C PHE A 18 24.74 -26.14 32.54
N LEU A 19 24.46 -27.29 33.15
CA LEU A 19 23.29 -28.13 32.88
C LEU A 19 22.05 -27.40 33.41
N GLY A 20 21.14 -27.05 32.51
CA GLY A 20 19.81 -26.55 32.84
C GLY A 20 18.80 -27.15 31.89
N VAL A 21 18.21 -28.28 32.27
CA VAL A 21 17.04 -28.86 31.59
C VAL A 21 15.84 -27.95 31.86
N ALA A 22 15.29 -27.37 30.80
CA ALA A 22 13.96 -26.76 30.84
C ALA A 22 13.16 -27.25 29.62
N SER A 23 12.22 -28.14 29.94
CA SER A 23 11.01 -28.56 29.22
C SER A 23 10.77 -27.92 27.85
N SER A 24 10.89 -28.74 26.79
CA SER A 24 10.27 -28.44 25.50
C SER A 24 8.76 -28.47 25.65
N CYS A 25 8.13 -27.31 25.75
CA CYS A 25 6.72 -27.21 25.34
C CYS A 25 6.66 -27.45 23.83
N SER A 26 6.24 -28.66 23.45
CA SER A 26 5.76 -28.96 22.10
C SER A 26 4.68 -27.94 21.74
N LYS A 27 5.01 -26.97 20.91
CA LYS A 27 4.00 -26.17 20.22
C LYS A 27 3.53 -27.00 19.05
N SER A 28 2.31 -27.49 19.19
CA SER A 28 1.51 -28.14 18.16
C SER A 28 1.80 -27.53 16.79
N ASN A 29 2.04 -28.39 15.79
CA ASN A 29 2.02 -28.01 14.40
C ASN A 29 0.57 -27.65 14.03
N VAL A 30 0.15 -26.45 14.42
CA VAL A 30 -0.98 -25.78 13.81
C VAL A 30 -0.47 -25.28 12.46
N ASN A 31 -0.93 -25.91 11.38
CA ASN A 31 -0.99 -25.30 10.07
C ASN A 31 -1.81 -24.01 10.20
N SER A 32 -1.14 -22.96 10.68
CA SER A 32 -1.65 -21.61 10.74
C SER A 32 -1.63 -21.15 9.29
N VAL A 33 -2.74 -21.37 8.60
CA VAL A 33 -3.03 -20.64 7.37
C VAL A 33 -3.16 -19.20 7.81
N ALA A 34 -2.03 -18.50 7.87
CA ALA A 34 -2.00 -17.06 8.02
C ALA A 34 -2.81 -16.53 6.84
N VAL A 35 -4.04 -16.08 7.12
CA VAL A 35 -4.84 -15.37 6.14
C VAL A 35 -4.02 -14.12 5.82
N ALA A 36 -3.34 -14.15 4.68
CA ALA A 36 -2.56 -13.03 4.22
C ALA A 36 -3.52 -11.87 4.01
N VAL A 37 -3.56 -10.95 4.97
CA VAL A 37 -4.27 -9.68 4.79
C VAL A 37 -3.57 -9.00 3.61
N PRO A 38 -4.29 -8.68 2.52
CA PRO A 38 -3.65 -8.08 1.36
C PRO A 38 -3.02 -6.76 1.78
N VAL A 39 -1.70 -6.68 1.65
CA VAL A 39 -0.94 -5.46 1.94
C VAL A 39 -1.25 -4.45 0.84
N LEU A 40 -1.85 -3.32 1.21
CA LEU A 40 -2.13 -2.23 0.26
C LEU A 40 -0.82 -1.66 -0.29
N SER A 41 -0.81 -1.30 -1.58
CA SER A 41 0.28 -0.50 -2.12
C SER A 41 0.32 0.88 -1.44
N ASN A 42 1.48 1.53 -1.42
CA ASN A 42 1.61 2.88 -0.85
C ASN A 42 0.57 3.85 -1.43
N ALA A 43 0.37 3.83 -2.76
CA ALA A 43 -0.63 4.68 -3.40
C ALA A 43 -2.07 4.35 -2.96
N ALA A 44 -2.42 3.07 -2.79
CA ALA A 44 -3.74 2.66 -2.32
C ALA A 44 -3.98 3.11 -0.88
N ARG A 45 -2.96 2.95 -0.02
CA ARG A 45 -2.98 3.42 1.36
C ARG A 45 -3.16 4.93 1.45
N GLU A 46 -2.38 5.70 0.69
CA GLU A 46 -2.51 7.16 0.65
C GLU A 46 -3.89 7.64 0.17
N PHE A 47 -4.43 7.05 -0.91
CA PHE A 47 -5.80 7.36 -1.33
C PHE A 47 -6.81 7.07 -0.23
N LEU A 48 -6.73 5.90 0.40
CA LEU A 48 -7.70 5.47 1.41
C LEU A 48 -7.63 6.31 2.68
N GLU A 49 -6.42 6.56 3.19
CA GLU A 49 -6.18 7.36 4.40
C GLU A 49 -6.65 8.81 4.20
N ALA A 50 -6.31 9.44 3.08
CA ALA A 50 -6.73 10.81 2.80
C ALA A 50 -8.26 10.95 2.69
N HIS A 51 -8.93 10.01 2.00
CA HIS A 51 -10.39 10.01 1.93
C HIS A 51 -11.02 9.79 3.32
N ASN A 52 -10.52 8.82 4.09
CA ASN A 52 -11.06 8.51 5.40
C ASN A 52 -10.85 9.63 6.42
N LYS A 53 -9.73 10.36 6.32
CA LYS A 53 -9.50 11.59 7.08
C LYS A 53 -10.57 12.65 6.76
N ALA A 54 -10.84 12.90 5.48
CA ALA A 54 -11.87 13.88 5.07
C ALA A 54 -13.28 13.44 5.49
N ARG A 55 -13.58 12.14 5.43
CA ARG A 55 -14.88 11.57 5.86
C ARG A 55 -15.09 11.67 7.36
N ALA A 56 -14.05 11.45 8.16
CA ALA A 56 -14.09 11.62 9.60
C ALA A 56 -14.45 13.05 10.02
N GLN A 57 -13.94 14.07 9.29
CA GLN A 57 -14.26 15.48 9.55
C GLN A 57 -15.76 15.81 9.40
N VAL A 58 -16.48 15.05 8.59
CA VAL A 58 -17.93 15.19 8.39
C VAL A 58 -18.73 14.04 9.04
N ARG A 59 -18.10 13.26 9.92
CA ARG A 59 -18.71 12.19 10.72
C ARG A 59 -19.45 11.12 9.92
N VAL A 60 -18.93 10.75 8.74
CA VAL A 60 -19.47 9.61 7.95
C VAL A 60 -18.53 8.41 8.02
N ALA A 61 -19.09 7.20 7.89
CA ALA A 61 -18.34 5.94 8.02
C ALA A 61 -17.14 5.86 7.06
N PRO A 62 -16.01 5.25 7.43
CA PRO A 62 -14.83 5.13 6.57
C PRO A 62 -15.10 4.22 5.36
N LEU A 63 -14.38 4.48 4.27
CA LEU A 63 -14.32 3.61 3.10
C LEU A 63 -13.39 2.43 3.37
N LYS A 64 -13.63 1.33 2.64
CA LYS A 64 -12.72 0.20 2.49
C LYS A 64 -12.17 0.18 1.07
N TRP A 65 -10.92 -0.23 0.93
CA TRP A 65 -10.33 -0.41 -0.39
C TRP A 65 -11.03 -1.55 -1.16
N SER A 66 -11.11 -1.42 -2.48
CA SER A 66 -11.63 -2.45 -3.37
C SER A 66 -10.65 -2.70 -4.50
N ASP A 67 -10.05 -3.89 -4.54
CA ASP A 67 -9.11 -4.26 -5.60
C ASP A 67 -9.79 -4.37 -6.97
N HIS A 68 -11.07 -4.76 -6.99
CA HIS A 68 -11.87 -4.77 -8.21
C HIS A 68 -11.98 -3.35 -8.79
N LEU A 69 -12.36 -2.36 -7.96
CA LEU A 69 -12.47 -0.98 -8.41
C LEU A 69 -11.10 -0.40 -8.81
N ALA A 70 -10.05 -0.71 -8.06
CA ALA A 70 -8.69 -0.29 -8.37
C ALA A 70 -8.21 -0.83 -9.73
N ASN A 71 -8.48 -2.11 -10.02
CA ASN A 71 -8.12 -2.73 -11.28
C ASN A 71 -8.93 -2.14 -12.46
N ALA A 72 -10.23 -1.91 -12.28
CA ALA A 72 -11.07 -1.26 -13.28
C ALA A 72 -10.54 0.15 -13.62
N THR A 73 -10.25 0.96 -12.61
CA THR A 73 -9.70 2.31 -12.79
C THR A 73 -8.33 2.28 -13.47
N ARG A 74 -7.44 1.34 -13.11
CA ARG A 74 -6.13 1.17 -13.77
C ARG A 74 -6.27 0.89 -15.27
N ARG A 75 -7.20 0.02 -15.66
CA ARG A 75 -7.49 -0.28 -17.08
C ARG A 75 -8.01 0.94 -17.81
N PHE A 76 -8.96 1.66 -17.21
CA PHE A 76 -9.53 2.88 -17.76
C PHE A 76 -8.47 3.97 -17.98
N VAL A 77 -7.65 4.27 -16.97
CA VAL A 77 -6.58 5.29 -17.06
C VAL A 77 -5.52 4.88 -18.09
N ARG A 78 -5.16 3.59 -18.16
CA ARG A 78 -4.25 3.09 -19.20
C ARG A 78 -4.80 3.31 -20.60
N TYR A 79 -6.07 2.98 -20.83
CA TYR A 79 -6.74 3.20 -22.11
C TYR A 79 -6.72 4.68 -22.49
N GLN A 80 -7.09 5.56 -21.56
CA GLN A 80 -7.06 7.00 -21.79
C GLN A 80 -5.67 7.53 -22.18
N ARG A 81 -4.64 7.11 -21.45
CA ARG A 81 -3.26 7.53 -21.72
C ARG A 81 -2.84 7.14 -23.14
N ILE A 82 -3.18 5.93 -23.58
CA ILE A 82 -2.78 5.40 -24.89
C ILE A 82 -3.60 6.01 -26.03
N HIS A 83 -4.92 6.17 -25.86
CA HIS A 83 -5.83 6.49 -26.97
C HIS A 83 -6.40 7.90 -26.95
N LYS A 84 -6.25 8.65 -25.85
CA LYS A 84 -6.89 9.97 -25.64
C LYS A 84 -5.89 11.07 -25.24
N GLY A 85 -4.58 10.81 -25.33
CA GLY A 85 -3.55 11.83 -25.15
C GLY A 85 -3.56 12.53 -23.79
N CYS A 86 -3.95 11.81 -22.73
CA CYS A 86 -4.12 12.36 -21.38
C CYS A 86 -5.14 13.51 -21.26
N GLN A 87 -6.06 13.70 -22.21
CA GLN A 87 -7.18 14.62 -22.05
C GLN A 87 -8.12 14.16 -20.91
N PHE A 88 -8.95 15.08 -20.39
CA PHE A 88 -10.04 14.68 -19.50
C PHE A 88 -10.93 13.66 -20.23
N SER A 89 -11.29 12.56 -19.55
CA SER A 89 -12.27 11.65 -20.12
C SER A 89 -13.66 12.02 -19.67
N ASN A 90 -14.59 11.64 -20.55
CA ASN A 90 -15.97 11.49 -20.16
C ASN A 90 -16.10 10.39 -19.10
N LEU A 91 -16.48 10.79 -17.89
CA LEU A 91 -16.76 9.89 -16.76
C LEU A 91 -18.25 9.49 -16.68
N ALA A 92 -19.11 9.98 -17.58
CA ALA A 92 -20.54 9.72 -17.53
C ALA A 92 -20.89 8.27 -17.87
N GLY A 93 -21.99 7.77 -17.31
CA GLY A 93 -22.56 6.45 -17.63
C GLY A 93 -21.85 5.25 -16.98
N GLY A 94 -20.83 5.47 -16.15
CA GLY A 94 -20.19 4.41 -15.38
C GLY A 94 -21.08 3.87 -14.25
N LYS A 95 -20.92 2.59 -13.91
CA LYS A 95 -21.59 1.95 -12.75
C LYS A 95 -21.20 2.59 -11.40
N TYR A 96 -20.04 3.23 -11.35
CA TYR A 96 -19.48 3.85 -10.14
C TYR A 96 -19.30 5.35 -10.35
N GLY A 97 -19.44 6.12 -9.27
CA GLY A 97 -19.01 7.52 -9.27
C GLY A 97 -17.50 7.64 -9.48
N ALA A 98 -17.06 8.70 -10.17
CA ALA A 98 -15.66 8.91 -10.51
C ALA A 98 -15.28 10.39 -10.38
N ASN A 99 -14.04 10.63 -9.93
CA ASN A 99 -13.42 11.95 -9.89
C ASN A 99 -12.14 11.93 -10.73
N GLN A 100 -11.79 13.09 -11.31
CA GLN A 100 -10.53 13.30 -12.00
C GLN A 100 -9.83 14.54 -11.49
N ALA A 101 -8.50 14.48 -11.39
CA ALA A 101 -7.67 15.60 -11.00
C ALA A 101 -6.68 15.88 -12.14
N TRP A 102 -6.48 17.16 -12.43
CA TRP A 102 -5.43 17.61 -13.33
C TRP A 102 -4.27 18.18 -12.53
N GLY A 103 -3.06 18.01 -13.05
CA GLY A 103 -1.86 18.66 -12.52
C GLY A 103 -0.92 19.03 -13.66
N SER A 104 -0.14 20.09 -13.46
CA SER A 104 0.93 20.50 -14.36
C SER A 104 2.26 20.56 -13.61
N GLY A 105 3.35 20.27 -14.31
CA GLY A 105 4.70 20.26 -13.74
C GLY A 105 4.97 19.01 -12.88
N LYS A 106 4.70 19.10 -11.57
CA LYS A 106 5.04 18.02 -10.63
C LYS A 106 4.00 16.89 -10.65
N PRO A 107 4.42 15.63 -10.41
CA PRO A 107 3.48 14.52 -10.23
C PRO A 107 2.48 14.82 -9.12
N VAL A 108 1.20 14.57 -9.40
CA VAL A 108 0.13 14.66 -8.39
C VAL A 108 0.15 13.37 -7.58
N THR A 109 0.49 13.48 -6.29
CA THR A 109 0.44 12.33 -5.38
C THR A 109 -1.02 11.94 -5.08
N PRO A 110 -1.29 10.68 -4.71
CA PRO A 110 -2.62 10.22 -4.30
C PRO A 110 -3.27 11.12 -3.26
N SER A 111 -2.56 11.43 -2.17
CA SER A 111 -3.06 12.30 -1.11
C SER A 111 -3.41 13.70 -1.64
N ARG A 112 -2.56 14.27 -2.52
CA ARG A 112 -2.79 15.58 -3.11
C ARG A 112 -4.01 15.61 -4.03
N ALA A 113 -4.26 14.54 -4.79
CA ALA A 113 -5.47 14.43 -5.61
C ALA A 113 -6.73 14.48 -4.74
N VAL A 114 -6.74 13.79 -3.59
CA VAL A 114 -7.85 13.84 -2.64
C VAL A 114 -8.04 15.23 -2.06
N ASP A 115 -6.95 15.91 -1.67
CA ASP A 115 -7.02 17.28 -1.17
C ASP A 115 -7.67 18.24 -2.19
N ILE A 116 -7.32 18.11 -3.47
CA ILE A 116 -7.93 18.90 -4.55
C ILE A 116 -9.45 18.68 -4.58
N TRP A 117 -9.91 17.42 -4.56
CA TRP A 117 -11.35 17.11 -4.60
C TRP A 117 -12.09 17.57 -3.34
N VAL A 118 -11.50 17.37 -2.16
CA VAL A 118 -12.09 17.81 -0.89
C VAL A 118 -12.22 19.34 -0.83
N GLN A 119 -11.24 20.06 -1.37
CA GLN A 119 -11.26 21.53 -1.42
C GLN A 119 -12.33 22.07 -2.37
N GLN A 120 -12.72 21.34 -3.44
CA GLN A 120 -13.80 21.78 -4.31
C GLN A 120 -15.12 21.98 -3.56
N LYS A 121 -15.35 21.25 -2.46
CA LYS A 121 -16.50 21.49 -1.58
C LYS A 121 -16.57 22.94 -1.09
N LYS A 122 -15.43 23.54 -0.71
CA LYS A 122 -15.38 24.94 -0.23
C LYS A 122 -15.78 25.92 -1.33
N ILE A 123 -15.35 25.68 -2.56
CA ILE A 123 -15.64 26.54 -3.73
C ILE A 123 -17.12 26.46 -4.11
N LEU A 124 -17.72 25.27 -4.03
CA LEU A 124 -19.15 25.09 -4.36
C LEU A 124 -20.06 25.68 -3.28
N GLN A 125 -19.68 25.59 -1.99
CA GLN A 125 -20.43 26.17 -0.88
C GLN A 125 -20.34 27.69 -0.78
N SER A 126 -19.30 28.33 -1.34
CA SER A 126 -19.19 29.80 -1.41
C SER A 126 -19.93 30.41 -2.61
N ARG A 127 -20.60 29.59 -3.42
CA ARG A 127 -21.32 29.98 -4.64
C ARG A 127 -22.84 29.74 -4.54
N SER A 128 -23.31 29.34 -3.36
CA SER A 128 -24.72 29.12 -2.98
C SER A 128 -25.08 30.06 -1.86
#